data_AF-A0A2D6EW26-F1
#
_entry.id   AF-A0A2D6EW26-F1
#
_cell.length_a   1.000
_cell.length_b   1.000
_cell.length_c   1.000
_cell.angle_alpha   90.00
_cell.angle_beta   90.00
_cell.angle_gamma   90.00
#
_symmetry.space_group_name_H-M   'P 1'
#
loop_
_entity.id
_entity.type
_entity.pdbx_description
1 polymer ?
#
loop_
_entity_poly.entity_id
_entity_poly.type
_entity_poly.pdbx_seq_one_letter_code
_entity_poly.pdbx_strand_id
1 'polypeptide(L)' 'MEENIIRSLIFLVAGLLIILFPKKIKKMQSYVVKKLNVACSDSENSLRMIGVVFLIIAAALFMYSKR' A
#
# COMPACT_ATOMS: atom_id res chain seq x y z
N MET A 1 18.05 0.45 13.78
CA MET A 1 16.89 0.02 14.58
C MET A 1 15.74 1.02 14.43
N GLU A 2 15.96 2.33 14.62
CA GLU A 2 14.90 3.34 14.49
C GLU A 2 14.36 3.54 13.05
N GLU A 3 15.21 3.55 12.02
CA GLU A 3 14.75 3.69 10.63
C GLU A 3 13.80 2.57 10.18
N ASN A 4 14.04 1.34 10.64
CA ASN A 4 13.20 0.19 10.31
C ASN A 4 11.83 0.27 11.00
N ILE A 5 11.77 0.84 12.21
CA ILE A 5 10.51 1.13 12.90
C ILE A 5 9.72 2.19 12.13
N ILE A 6 10.35 3.30 11.74
CA ILE A 6 9.71 4.37 10.96
C ILE A 6 9.19 3.81 9.62
N ARG A 7 10.01 3.03 8.88
CA ARG A 7 9.58 2.36 7.65
C ARG A 7 8.39 1.44 7.89
N SER A 8 8.45 0.58 8.91
CA SER A 8 7.33 -0.34 9.21
C SER A 8 6.03 0.40 9.48
N LEU A 9 6.10 1.55 10.17
CA LEU A 9 4.94 2.39 10.47
C LEU A 9 4.36 3.01 9.20
N ILE A 10 5.22 3.51 8.30
CA ILE A 10 4.81 4.05 7.00
C ILE A 10 4.11 2.96 6.19
N PHE A 11 4.67 1.75 6.10
CA PHE A 11 4.06 0.62 5.38
C PHE A 11 2.73 0.19 6.01
N LEU A 12 2.62 0.22 7.33
CA LEU A 12 1.39 -0.11 8.06
C LEU A 12 0.28 0.90 7.77
N VAL A 13 0.58 2.20 7.88
CA VAL A 13 -0.38 3.28 7.59
C VAL A 13 -0.78 3.27 6.12
N ALA A 14 0.17 3.07 5.20
CA ALA A 14 -0.10 2.97 3.77
C ALA A 14 -1.02 1.78 3.45
N GLY A 15 -0.73 0.59 3.99
CA GLY A 15 -1.57 -0.60 3.81
C GLY A 15 -2.99 -0.38 4.36
N LEU A 16 -3.10 0.23 5.54
CA LEU A 16 -4.39 0.54 6.16
C LEU A 16 -5.22 1.52 5.32
N LEU A 17 -4.58 2.58 4.80
CA LEU A 17 -5.25 3.58 3.95
C LEU A 17 -5.74 2.97 2.63
N ILE A 18 -4.97 2.06 2.03
CA ILE A 18 -5.37 1.34 0.81
C ILE A 18 -6.60 0.45 1.05
N ILE A 19 -6.66 -0.21 2.21
CA ILE A 19 -7.77 -1.09 2.58
C ILE A 19 -9.02 -0.30 2.98
N LEU A 20 -8.87 0.79 3.73
CA LEU A 20 -9.97 1.64 4.21
C LEU A 20 -10.57 2.51 3.11
N PHE A 21 -9.74 3.01 2.18
CA PHE A 21 -10.17 3.94 1.14
C PHE A 21 -9.84 3.47 -0.30
N PRO A 22 -10.20 2.23 -0.69
CA PRO A 22 -9.85 1.68 -1.99
C PRO A 22 -10.43 2.52 -3.14
N LYS A 23 -11.63 3.11 -2.95
CA LYS A 23 -12.26 3.99 -3.93
C LYS A 23 -11.47 5.28 -4.18
N LYS A 24 -10.88 5.89 -3.15
CA LYS A 24 -10.07 7.11 -3.30
C LYS A 24 -8.75 6.80 -3.99
N ILE A 25 -8.10 5.71 -3.59
CA ILE A 25 -6.86 5.24 -4.23
C ILE A 25 -7.09 4.91 -5.70
N LYS A 26 -8.17 4.18 -6.02
CA LYS A 26 -8.54 3.88 -7.41
C LYS A 26 -8.77 5.14 -8.25
N LYS A 27 -9.42 6.16 -7.70
CA LYS A 27 -9.63 7.44 -8.39
C LYS A 27 -8.29 8.14 -8.67
N MET A 28 -7.38 8.13 -7.69
CA MET A 28 -6.04 8.70 -7.85
C MET A 28 -5.19 7.91 -8.86
N GLN A 29 -5.22 6.59 -8.79
CA GLN A 29 -4.53 5.68 -9.71
C GLN A 29 -5.06 5.88 -11.14
N SER A 30 -6.37 5.91 -11.33
CA SER A 30 -7.00 6.20 -12.63
C SER A 30 -6.59 7.59 -13.15
N TYR A 31 -6.48 8.60 -12.30
CA TYR A 31 -6.01 9.93 -12.69
C TYR A 31 -4.54 9.92 -13.15
N VAL A 32 -3.67 9.22 -12.42
CA VAL A 32 -2.23 9.08 -12.73
C VAL A 32 -2.05 8.27 -14.02
N VAL A 33 -2.75 7.15 -14.14
CA VAL A 33 -2.73 6.27 -15.32
C VAL A 33 -3.23 7.01 -16.55
N LYS A 34 -4.33 7.77 -16.45
CA LYS A 34 -4.85 8.60 -17.53
C LYS A 34 -3.85 9.69 -17.94
N LYS A 35 -3.10 10.24 -16.97
CA LYS A 35 -2.06 11.24 -17.24
C LYS A 35 -0.79 10.63 -17.87
N LEU A 36 -0.47 9.39 -17.55
CA LEU A 36 0.69 8.65 -18.07
C LEU A 36 0.36 7.80 -19.31
N ASN A 37 -0.90 7.77 -19.74
CA ASN A 37 -1.42 6.99 -20.86
C ASN A 37 -1.07 5.50 -20.80
N VAL A 38 -1.07 4.93 -19.59
CA VAL A 38 -0.78 3.50 -19.37
C VAL A 38 -2.11 2.73 -19.40
N ALA A 39 -2.13 1.54 -20.00
CA ALA A 39 -3.29 0.66 -19.90
C ALA A 39 -3.32 0.01 -18.51
N CYS A 40 -4.35 0.28 -17.71
CA CYS A 40 -4.48 -0.30 -16.38
C CYS A 40 -5.83 -1.02 -16.24
N SER A 41 -5.77 -2.35 -16.09
CA SER A 41 -6.91 -3.23 -15.85
C SER A 41 -7.16 -3.42 -14.35
N ASP A 42 -7.43 -2.33 -13.63
CA ASP A 42 -7.56 -2.38 -12.16
C ASP A 42 -8.95 -2.86 -11.69
N SER A 43 -8.97 -4.08 -11.15
CA SER A 43 -10.09 -4.58 -10.34
C SER A 43 -9.97 -4.09 -8.89
N GLU A 44 -11.09 -3.79 -8.24
CA GLU A 44 -11.10 -3.33 -6.84
C GLU A 44 -10.50 -4.35 -5.86
N ASN A 45 -10.55 -5.65 -6.23
CA ASN A 45 -9.91 -6.72 -5.48
C ASN A 45 -8.37 -6.67 -5.57
N SER A 46 -7.80 -6.23 -6.69
CA SER A 46 -6.35 -6.07 -6.85
C SER A 46 -5.79 -5.05 -5.86
N LEU A 47 -6.50 -3.93 -5.69
CA LEU A 47 -6.11 -2.88 -4.74
C LEU A 47 -6.14 -3.34 -3.29
N ARG A 48 -7.18 -4.08 -2.89
CA ARG A 48 -7.23 -4.67 -1.54
C ARG A 48 -6.10 -5.67 -1.33
N MET A 49 -5.79 -6.48 -2.33
CA MET A 49 -4.67 -7.44 -2.28
C MET A 49 -3.33 -6.73 -2.10
N ILE A 50 -3.09 -5.63 -2.83
CA ILE A 50 -1.90 -4.79 -2.65
C ILE A 50 -1.84 -4.24 -1.21
N GLY A 51 -2.95 -3.73 -0.66
CA GLY A 51 -3.01 -3.26 0.73
C GLY A 51 -2.63 -4.34 1.75
N VAL A 52 -3.08 -5.58 1.54
CA VAL A 52 -2.70 -6.74 2.38
C VAL A 52 -1.22 -7.07 2.27
N VAL A 53 -0.65 -7.03 1.05
CA VAL A 53 0.80 -7.23 0.84
C VAL A 53 1.61 -6.17 1.59
N PHE A 54 1.19 -4.91 1.57
CA PHE A 54 1.82 -3.83 2.33
C PHE A 54 1.79 -4.08 3.85
N LEU A 55 0.69 -4.61 4.39
CA LEU A 55 0.58 -4.99 5.80
C LEU A 55 1.52 -6.15 6.17
N ILE A 56 1.66 -7.16 5.29
CA ILE A 56 2.58 -8.28 5.51
C ILE A 56 4.03 -7.78 5.54
N ILE A 57 4.41 -6.91 4.62
CA ILE A 57 5.74 -6.29 4.58
C ILE A 57 5.99 -5.46 5.85
N ALA A 58 5.00 -4.69 6.31
CA ALA A 58 5.08 -3.93 7.55
C ALA A 58 5.35 -4.84 8.76
N ALA A 59 4.60 -5.95 8.88
CA ALA A 59 4.77 -6.92 9.95
C ALA A 59 6.15 -7.59 9.92
N ALA A 60 6.64 -7.97 8.73
CA ALA A 60 7.96 -8.56 8.57
C ALA A 60 9.09 -7.59 8.97
N LEU A 61 9.01 -6.33 8.54
CA LEU A 61 9.95 -5.27 8.94
C LEU A 61 9.92 -5.00 10.44
N PHE A 62 8.73 -5.01 11.05
CA PHE A 62 8.58 -4.82 12.49
C PHE A 62 9.20 -5.98 13.29
N MET A 63 8.99 -7.24 12.85
CA MET A 63 9.61 -8.40 13.48
C MET A 63 11.14 -8.39 13.33
N TYR A 64 11.66 -8.03 12.16
CA TYR A 64 13.11 -7.91 11.93
C TYR A 64 13.74 -6.77 12.72
N SER A 65 13.03 -5.66 12.91
CA SER A 65 13.54 -4.53 13.70
C SER A 65 13.57 -4.79 15.19
N LYS A 66 12.79 -5.76 15.68
CA LYS A 66 12.70 -6.11 17.11
C LYS A 66 13.76 -7.16 17.52
N ARG A 67 14.47 -7.75 16.56
CA ARG A 67 15.56 -8.71 16.75
C ARG A 67 16.90 -8.00 16.69
#